data_AF-A0A182YPD6-F1
#
_entry.id   AF-A0A182YPD6-F1
#
_cell.length_a   1.000
_cell.length_b   1.000
_cell.length_c   1.000
_cell.angle_alpha   90.00
_cell.angle_beta   90.00
_cell.angle_gamma   90.00
#
_symmetry.space_group_name_H-M   'P 1'
#
loop_
_entity.id
_entity.type
_entity.pdbx_description
1 polymer ?
#
loop_
_entity_poly.entity_id
_entity_poly.type
_entity_poly.pdbx_seq_one_letter_code
_entity_poly.pdbx_strand_id
1 'polypeptide(L)'
;LLERNLQSVANHLILSLAVADLLVACLVMPLGAVYEVSKEWRLGADLCDMWTSSDVLCCTASILHLVAIALDRYWAVTDIDYAHQRTARRIGYMIIIIWTLSVLVSIAPLLGWKDPEWETRVYQDLQCIVSQDVGYQIFATASSFYVPLLVILFLYWRIFLAARKRIRRRQQV
;
A
#
# COMPACT_ATOMS: atom_id res chain seq x y z
N LEU A 1 26.93 -14.20 8.09
CA LEU A 1 25.78 -14.34 9.02
C LEU A 1 24.96 -13.05 9.12
N LEU A 2 25.59 -11.86 9.23
CA LEU A 2 24.89 -10.57 9.25
C LEU A 2 24.07 -10.31 7.96
N GLU A 3 24.62 -10.58 6.78
CA GLU A 3 23.89 -10.45 5.49
C GLU A 3 22.68 -11.40 5.38
N ARG A 4 22.80 -12.63 5.90
CA ARG A 4 21.72 -13.63 5.86
C ARG A 4 20.55 -13.26 6.78
N ASN A 5 20.83 -12.60 7.91
CA ASN A 5 19.81 -12.04 8.81
C ASN A 5 19.15 -10.79 8.24
N LEU A 6 19.91 -9.90 7.58
CA LEU A 6 19.38 -8.72 6.87
C LEU A 6 18.41 -9.11 5.75
N GLN A 7 18.68 -10.22 5.05
CA GLN A 7 17.77 -10.80 4.06
C GLN A 7 16.53 -11.39 4.73
N SER A 8 16.68 -12.28 5.72
CA SER A 8 15.54 -12.93 6.41
C SER A 8 14.49 -11.95 6.93
N VAL A 9 14.92 -10.86 7.57
CA VAL A 9 13.98 -9.90 8.18
C VAL A 9 13.30 -9.02 7.10
N ALA A 10 13.92 -8.82 5.93
CA ALA A 10 13.36 -7.98 4.84
C ALA A 10 12.38 -8.81 4.00
N ASN A 11 12.65 -10.11 3.92
CA ASN A 11 11.79 -11.08 3.27
C ASN A 11 10.39 -11.12 3.88
N HIS A 12 10.21 -10.75 5.15
CA HIS A 12 8.87 -10.68 5.77
C HIS A 12 8.01 -9.54 5.19
N LEU A 13 8.60 -8.36 4.96
CA LEU A 13 7.88 -7.25 4.29
C LEU A 13 7.56 -7.60 2.84
N ILE A 14 8.52 -8.20 2.13
CA ILE A 14 8.35 -8.62 0.73
C ILE A 14 7.28 -9.71 0.63
N LEU A 15 7.27 -10.66 1.56
CA LEU A 15 6.24 -11.71 1.61
C LEU A 15 4.85 -11.12 1.85
N SER A 16 4.71 -10.20 2.81
CA SER A 16 3.44 -9.53 3.06
C SER A 16 2.97 -8.70 1.86
N LEU A 17 3.90 -8.03 1.17
CA LEU A 17 3.61 -7.36 -0.10
C LEU A 17 3.14 -8.35 -1.18
N ALA A 18 3.81 -9.49 -1.33
CA ALA A 18 3.40 -10.52 -2.27
C ALA A 18 2.01 -11.09 -1.95
N VAL A 19 1.64 -11.18 -0.67
CA VAL A 19 0.28 -11.55 -0.25
C VAL A 19 -0.72 -10.48 -0.67
N ALA A 20 -0.42 -9.19 -0.48
CA ALA A 20 -1.28 -8.11 -0.95
C ALA A 20 -1.49 -8.16 -2.48
N ASP A 21 -0.41 -8.33 -3.25
CA ASP A 21 -0.48 -8.41 -4.71
C ASP A 21 -1.23 -9.67 -5.19
N LEU A 22 -1.09 -10.79 -4.48
CA LEU A 22 -1.87 -12.01 -4.73
C LEU A 22 -3.36 -11.79 -4.47
N LEU A 23 -3.72 -11.07 -3.39
CA LEU A 23 -5.11 -10.72 -3.11
C LEU A 23 -5.70 -9.83 -4.22
N VAL A 24 -4.95 -8.87 -4.75
CA VAL A 24 -5.36 -8.09 -5.93
C VAL A 24 -5.63 -9.04 -7.11
N ALA A 25 -4.69 -9.92 -7.42
CA ALA A 25 -4.79 -10.83 -8.57
C ALA A 25 -5.95 -11.82 -8.45
N CYS A 26 -6.25 -12.31 -7.24
CA CYS A 26 -7.27 -13.33 -7.02
C CYS A 26 -8.66 -12.78 -6.72
N LEU A 27 -8.77 -11.61 -6.09
CA LEU A 27 -10.06 -11.05 -5.65
C LEU A 27 -10.50 -9.83 -6.47
N VAL A 28 -9.57 -8.93 -6.78
CA VAL A 28 -9.88 -7.64 -7.40
C VAL A 28 -9.93 -7.76 -8.92
N MET A 29 -8.89 -8.34 -9.53
CA MET A 29 -8.77 -8.43 -10.98
C MET A 29 -9.88 -9.27 -11.64
N PRO A 30 -10.32 -10.42 -11.10
CA PRO A 30 -11.36 -11.21 -11.74
C PRO A 30 -12.72 -10.50 -11.77
N LEU A 31 -13.10 -9.84 -10.66
CA LEU A 31 -14.33 -9.04 -10.61
C LEU A 31 -14.25 -7.81 -11.52
N GLY A 32 -13.08 -7.16 -11.58
CA GLY A 32 -12.83 -6.08 -12.53
C GLY A 32 -12.92 -6.53 -13.99
N ALA A 33 -12.39 -7.71 -14.32
CA ALA A 33 -12.50 -8.29 -15.65
C ALA A 33 -13.95 -8.61 -16.02
N VAL A 34 -14.74 -9.15 -15.08
CA VAL A 34 -16.18 -9.37 -15.28
C VAL A 34 -16.90 -8.06 -15.56
N TYR A 35 -16.66 -7.02 -14.75
CA TYR A 35 -17.26 -5.70 -14.91
C TYR A 35 -16.89 -5.06 -16.26
N GLU A 36 -15.63 -5.17 -16.67
CA GLU A 36 -15.16 -4.62 -17.95
C GLU A 36 -15.75 -5.34 -19.17
N VAL A 37 -16.02 -6.64 -19.06
CA VAL A 37 -16.65 -7.42 -20.13
C VAL A 37 -18.16 -7.20 -20.16
N SER A 38 -18.83 -7.16 -19.01
CA SER A 38 -20.29 -6.98 -18.94
C SER A 38 -20.72 -5.55 -19.22
N LYS A 39 -19.83 -4.56 -19.00
CA LYS A 39 -20.11 -3.11 -19.02
C LYS A 39 -21.19 -2.63 -18.03
N GLU A 40 -21.67 -3.54 -17.20
CA GLU A 40 -22.70 -3.33 -16.20
C GLU A 40 -22.42 -4.21 -14.97
N TRP A 41 -22.65 -3.66 -13.78
CA TRP A 41 -22.53 -4.35 -12.52
C TRP A 41 -23.88 -4.93 -12.08
N ARG A 42 -24.05 -6.23 -12.28
CA ARG A 42 -25.29 -6.97 -11.91
C ARG A 42 -25.13 -7.88 -10.69
N LEU A 43 -23.98 -7.83 -10.02
CA LEU A 43 -23.62 -8.77 -8.95
C LEU A 43 -24.11 -8.32 -7.55
N GLY A 44 -24.84 -7.21 -7.47
CA GLY A 44 -25.43 -6.67 -6.24
C GLY A 44 -24.55 -5.67 -5.50
N ALA A 45 -25.17 -4.89 -4.62
CA ALA A 45 -24.50 -3.82 -3.87
C ALA A 45 -23.47 -4.35 -2.87
N ASP A 46 -23.77 -5.43 -2.15
CA ASP A 46 -22.86 -6.02 -1.16
C ASP A 46 -21.54 -6.47 -1.80
N LEU A 47 -21.60 -7.09 -2.99
CA LEU A 47 -20.41 -7.49 -3.72
C LEU A 47 -19.66 -6.27 -4.27
N CYS A 48 -20.37 -5.20 -4.65
CA CYS A 48 -19.75 -3.96 -5.11
C CYS A 48 -18.95 -3.29 -3.99
N ASP A 49 -19.54 -3.20 -2.80
CA ASP A 49 -18.88 -2.67 -1.60
C ASP A 49 -17.67 -3.51 -1.22
N MET A 50 -17.79 -4.85 -1.24
CA MET A 50 -16.67 -5.74 -0.95
C MET A 50 -15.55 -5.60 -1.99
N TRP A 51 -15.89 -5.51 -3.29
CA TRP A 51 -14.92 -5.39 -4.37
C TRP A 51 -14.16 -4.06 -4.30
N THR A 52 -14.88 -2.93 -4.24
CA THR A 52 -14.28 -1.60 -4.14
C THR A 52 -13.48 -1.41 -2.86
N SER A 53 -13.96 -1.92 -1.72
CA SER A 53 -13.22 -1.87 -0.45
C SER A 53 -11.96 -2.74 -0.50
N SER A 54 -12.02 -3.93 -1.12
CA SER A 54 -10.86 -4.82 -1.25
C SER A 54 -9.80 -4.22 -2.18
N ASP A 55 -10.22 -3.59 -3.27
CA ASP A 55 -9.33 -2.89 -4.20
C ASP A 55 -8.55 -1.77 -3.49
N VAL A 56 -9.27 -0.86 -2.81
CA VAL A 56 -8.64 0.23 -2.05
C VAL A 56 -7.71 -0.35 -0.98
N LEU A 57 -8.16 -1.32 -0.19
CA LEU A 57 -7.36 -1.93 0.87
C LEU A 57 -6.04 -2.49 0.33
N CYS A 58 -6.10 -3.30 -0.74
CA CYS A 58 -4.92 -3.96 -1.28
C CYS A 58 -3.98 -2.94 -1.93
N CYS A 59 -4.49 -1.97 -2.68
CA CYS A 59 -3.68 -0.91 -3.29
C CYS A 59 -2.97 -0.06 -2.21
N THR A 60 -3.69 0.38 -1.18
CA THR A 60 -3.12 1.11 -0.04
C THR A 60 -2.09 0.25 0.70
N ALA A 61 -2.38 -1.04 0.91
CA ALA A 61 -1.44 -1.95 1.56
C ALA A 61 -0.15 -2.10 0.74
N SER A 62 -0.23 -2.34 -0.57
CA SER A 62 0.95 -2.53 -1.41
C SER A 62 1.86 -1.30 -1.40
N ILE A 63 1.32 -0.09 -1.57
CA ILE A 63 2.17 1.11 -1.56
C ILE A 63 2.77 1.41 -0.18
N LEU A 64 2.04 1.18 0.91
CA LEU A 64 2.56 1.37 2.27
C LEU A 64 3.64 0.33 2.61
N HIS A 65 3.54 -0.90 2.10
CA HIS A 65 4.63 -1.87 2.18
C HIS A 65 5.87 -1.38 1.42
N LEU A 66 5.72 -0.77 0.24
CA LEU A 66 6.85 -0.15 -0.48
C LEU A 66 7.50 0.99 0.32
N VAL A 67 6.71 1.83 0.98
CA VAL A 67 7.21 2.87 1.90
C VAL A 67 8.00 2.24 3.05
N ALA A 68 7.44 1.20 3.68
CA ALA A 68 8.09 0.49 4.78
C ALA A 68 9.41 -0.17 4.37
N ILE A 69 9.46 -0.78 3.18
CA ILE A 69 10.70 -1.32 2.61
C ILE A 69 11.72 -0.19 2.36
N ALA A 70 11.30 0.94 1.82
CA ALA A 70 12.18 2.09 1.61
C ALA A 70 12.72 2.67 2.92
N LEU A 71 11.89 2.74 3.97
CA LEU A 71 12.28 3.16 5.32
C LEU A 71 13.29 2.20 5.96
N ASP A 72 13.01 0.89 5.94
CA ASP A 72 13.92 -0.12 6.48
C ASP A 72 15.30 -0.04 5.81
N ARG A 73 15.31 0.09 4.48
CA ARG A 73 16.55 0.30 3.71
C ARG A 73 17.24 1.61 4.07
N TYR A 74 16.49 2.69 4.23
CA TYR A 74 17.06 3.98 4.61
C TYR A 74 17.77 3.89 5.95
N TRP A 75 17.09 3.39 6.99
CA TRP A 75 17.69 3.25 8.32
C TRP A 75 18.85 2.29 8.35
N ALA A 76 18.78 1.15 7.65
CA ALA A 76 19.90 0.22 7.54
C ALA A 76 21.14 0.85 6.87
N VAL A 77 20.94 1.83 5.98
CA VAL A 77 22.04 2.55 5.32
C VAL A 77 22.57 3.68 6.20
N THR A 78 21.72 4.47 6.85
CA THR A 78 22.16 5.67 7.59
C THR A 78 22.58 5.42 9.02
N ASP A 79 22.01 4.42 9.68
CA ASP A 79 22.19 4.13 11.10
C ASP A 79 22.76 2.71 11.29
N ILE A 80 24.00 2.65 11.78
CA ILE A 80 24.72 1.39 12.00
C ILE A 80 24.10 0.61 13.17
N ASP A 81 23.62 1.31 14.20
CA ASP A 81 23.00 0.68 15.37
C ASP A 81 21.64 0.08 15.00
N TYR A 82 20.87 0.77 14.15
CA TYR A 82 19.63 0.22 13.59
C TYR A 82 19.91 -1.08 12.81
N ALA A 83 20.94 -1.08 11.95
CA ALA A 83 21.29 -2.26 11.15
C ALA A 83 21.64 -3.47 12.02
N HIS A 84 22.28 -3.25 13.19
CA HIS A 84 22.63 -4.31 14.14
C HIS A 84 21.46 -4.76 15.04
N GLN A 85 20.57 -3.85 15.44
CA GLN A 85 19.45 -4.13 16.36
C GLN A 85 18.13 -4.48 15.65
N ARG A 86 18.17 -4.68 14.34
CA ARG A 86 16.98 -4.98 13.54
C ARG A 86 16.39 -6.32 13.96
N THR A 87 15.14 -6.30 14.42
CA THR A 87 14.42 -7.47 14.95
C THR A 87 13.16 -7.78 14.13
N ALA A 88 12.82 -9.07 14.00
CA ALA A 88 11.59 -9.52 13.34
C ALA A 88 10.33 -8.92 14.00
N ARG A 89 10.36 -8.68 15.32
CA ARG A 89 9.26 -8.05 16.06
C ARG A 89 8.96 -6.63 15.57
N ARG A 90 9.99 -5.82 15.31
CA ARG A 90 9.80 -4.45 14.76
C ARG A 90 9.15 -4.49 13.37
N ILE A 91 9.59 -5.40 12.51
CA ILE A 91 8.96 -5.58 11.19
C ILE A 91 7.52 -6.07 11.31
N GLY A 92 7.24 -7.00 12.22
CA GLY A 92 5.87 -7.44 12.51
C GLY A 92 4.96 -6.27 12.91
N TYR A 93 5.44 -5.36 13.76
CA TYR A 93 4.70 -4.13 14.08
C TYR A 93 4.47 -3.24 12.86
N MET A 94 5.47 -3.08 11.98
CA MET A 94 5.29 -2.31 10.74
C MET A 94 4.21 -2.93 9.85
N ILE A 95 4.21 -4.25 9.68
CA ILE A 95 3.19 -4.98 8.91
C ILE A 95 1.79 -4.75 9.51
N ILE A 96 1.65 -4.91 10.83
CA ILE A 96 0.37 -4.68 11.52
C ILE A 96 -0.13 -3.25 11.30
N ILE A 97 0.75 -2.26 11.43
CA ILE A 97 0.41 -0.85 11.20
C ILE A 97 -0.06 -0.64 9.76
N ILE A 98 0.65 -1.20 8.78
CA ILE A 98 0.29 -1.07 7.37
C ILE A 98 -1.11 -1.63 7.12
N TRP A 99 -1.38 -2.87 7.51
CA TRP A 99 -2.70 -3.47 7.31
C TRP A 99 -3.80 -2.70 8.04
N THR A 100 -3.53 -2.23 9.26
CA THR A 100 -4.50 -1.43 10.03
C THR A 100 -4.83 -0.11 9.32
N LEU A 101 -3.81 0.60 8.83
CA LEU A 101 -4.02 1.85 8.09
C LEU A 101 -4.76 1.61 6.77
N SER A 102 -4.42 0.55 6.03
CA SER A 102 -5.12 0.19 4.80
C SER A 102 -6.60 -0.14 5.02
N VAL A 103 -6.91 -0.90 6.09
CA VAL A 103 -8.30 -1.20 6.48
C VAL A 103 -9.05 0.08 6.86
N LEU A 104 -8.40 0.99 7.59
CA LEU A 104 -9.01 2.26 7.99
C LEU A 104 -9.39 3.11 6.77
N VAL A 105 -8.49 3.20 5.77
CA VAL A 105 -8.75 3.94 4.53
C VAL A 105 -9.86 3.28 3.72
N SER A 106 -9.86 1.95 3.61
CA SER A 106 -10.83 1.22 2.76
C SER A 106 -12.25 1.17 3.33
N ILE A 107 -12.39 1.13 4.67
CA ILE A 107 -13.70 1.06 5.32
C ILE A 107 -14.38 2.44 5.44
N ALA A 108 -13.67 3.54 5.19
CA ALA A 108 -14.21 4.89 5.38
C ALA A 108 -15.56 5.14 4.64
N PRO A 109 -15.77 4.71 3.38
CA PRO A 109 -17.07 4.83 2.72
C PRO A 109 -18.19 4.06 3.41
N LEU A 110 -17.89 2.90 4.00
CA LEU A 110 -18.83 2.06 4.73
C LEU A 110 -19.24 2.68 6.08
N LEU A 111 -18.42 3.58 6.63
CA LEU A 111 -18.68 4.29 7.89
C LEU A 111 -19.35 5.65 7.71
N GLY A 112 -19.85 5.97 6.50
CA GLY A 112 -20.62 7.18 6.24
C GLY A 112 -19.93 8.23 5.36
N TRP A 113 -18.81 7.90 4.72
CA TRP A 113 -18.22 8.69 3.61
C TRP A 113 -18.62 8.18 2.23
N LYS A 114 -19.81 7.59 2.14
CA LYS A 114 -20.43 7.26 0.86
C LYS A 114 -21.04 8.51 0.25
N ASP A 115 -20.87 8.68 -1.05
CA ASP A 115 -21.53 9.78 -1.76
C ASP A 115 -23.05 9.59 -1.82
N PRO A 116 -23.83 10.69 -1.90
CA PRO A 116 -25.30 10.63 -1.90
C PRO A 116 -25.88 9.86 -3.09
N GLU A 117 -25.14 9.74 -4.19
CA GLU A 117 -25.61 9.12 -5.44
C GLU A 117 -25.28 7.62 -5.51
N TRP A 118 -24.73 7.03 -4.44
CA TRP A 118 -24.31 5.64 -4.40
C TRP A 118 -25.41 4.65 -4.81
N GLU A 119 -26.59 4.74 -4.19
CA GLU A 119 -27.69 3.80 -4.43
C GLU A 119 -28.17 3.88 -5.88
N THR A 120 -28.37 5.10 -6.39
CA THR A 120 -28.75 5.33 -7.78
C THR A 120 -27.73 4.74 -8.74
N ARG A 121 -26.44 4.96 -8.49
CA ARG A 121 -25.36 4.50 -9.37
C ARG A 121 -25.26 2.97 -9.44
N VAL A 122 -25.42 2.28 -8.31
CA VAL A 122 -25.32 0.82 -8.27
C VAL A 122 -26.58 0.15 -8.81
N TYR A 123 -27.78 0.65 -8.47
CA TYR A 123 -29.04 -0.01 -8.83
C TYR A 123 -29.61 0.44 -10.17
N GLN A 124 -29.45 1.72 -10.56
CA GLN A 124 -30.01 2.26 -11.80
C GLN A 124 -28.97 2.31 -12.91
N ASP A 125 -27.80 2.89 -12.64
CA ASP A 125 -26.74 3.02 -13.65
C ASP A 125 -25.93 1.73 -13.83
N LEU A 126 -26.14 0.74 -12.94
CA LEU A 126 -25.41 -0.53 -12.91
C LEU A 126 -23.89 -0.29 -12.93
N GLN A 127 -23.42 0.72 -12.21
CA GLN A 127 -22.00 1.05 -12.11
C GLN A 127 -21.49 0.74 -10.71
N CYS A 128 -20.37 0.02 -10.66
CA CYS A 128 -19.67 -0.23 -9.42
C CYS A 128 -18.31 0.45 -9.45
N ILE A 129 -18.23 1.60 -8.78
CA ILE A 129 -17.02 2.41 -8.65
C ILE A 129 -16.89 2.87 -7.21
N VAL A 130 -15.67 3.18 -6.77
CA VAL A 130 -15.44 3.71 -5.43
C VAL A 130 -16.23 5.01 -5.19
N SER A 131 -16.54 5.35 -3.93
CA SER A 131 -17.26 6.57 -3.54
C SER A 131 -16.73 7.81 -4.27
N GLN A 132 -17.64 8.59 -4.88
CA GLN A 132 -17.31 9.79 -5.65
C GLN A 132 -17.32 11.06 -4.80
N ASP A 133 -17.45 10.93 -3.47
CA ASP A 133 -17.35 12.07 -2.57
C ASP A 133 -15.98 12.73 -2.69
N VAL A 134 -15.96 14.05 -2.88
CA VAL A 134 -14.73 14.81 -3.13
C VAL A 134 -13.77 14.72 -1.95
N GLY A 135 -14.29 14.75 -0.72
CA GLY A 135 -13.49 14.64 0.49
C GLY A 135 -12.83 13.27 0.60
N TYR A 136 -13.60 12.21 0.40
CA TYR A 136 -13.07 10.84 0.36
C TYR A 136 -12.05 10.66 -0.77
N GLN A 137 -12.33 11.13 -1.98
CA GLN A 137 -11.42 11.00 -3.12
C GLN A 137 -10.08 11.67 -2.88
N ILE A 138 -10.08 12.91 -2.35
CA ILE A 138 -8.84 13.61 -1.98
C ILE A 138 -8.10 12.82 -0.90
N PHE A 139 -8.80 12.37 0.15
CA PHE A 139 -8.19 11.63 1.25
C PHE A 139 -7.58 10.30 0.78
N ALA A 140 -8.33 9.50 0.02
CA ALA A 140 -7.94 8.17 -0.45
C ALA A 140 -6.76 8.27 -1.43
N THR A 141 -6.81 9.18 -2.41
CA THR A 141 -5.72 9.36 -3.38
C THR A 141 -4.47 9.97 -2.74
N ALA A 142 -4.62 10.91 -1.80
CA ALA A 142 -3.48 11.47 -1.08
C ALA A 142 -2.80 10.40 -0.21
N SER A 143 -3.58 9.64 0.57
CA SER A 143 -3.06 8.62 1.48
C SER A 143 -2.52 7.37 0.79
N SER A 144 -3.07 7.01 -0.38
CA SER A 144 -2.74 5.76 -1.10
C SER A 144 -1.88 5.98 -2.35
N PHE A 145 -1.54 7.22 -2.70
CA PHE A 145 -0.69 7.48 -3.86
C PHE A 145 0.28 8.63 -3.60
N TYR A 146 -0.20 9.87 -3.47
CA TYR A 146 0.67 11.05 -3.50
C TYR A 146 1.61 11.13 -2.29
N VAL A 147 1.10 10.97 -1.07
CA VAL A 147 1.92 11.02 0.15
C VAL A 147 2.92 9.86 0.19
N PRO A 148 2.53 8.59 0.01
CA PRO A 148 3.48 7.48 -0.07
C PRO A 148 4.55 7.68 -1.15
N LEU A 149 4.18 8.14 -2.34
CA LEU A 149 5.10 8.38 -3.45
C LEU A 149 6.15 9.43 -3.09
N LEU A 150 5.73 10.58 -2.54
CA LEU A 150 6.66 11.63 -2.11
C LEU A 150 7.62 11.13 -1.04
N VAL A 151 7.13 10.34 -0.08
CA VAL A 151 7.97 9.74 0.96
C VAL A 151 8.98 8.77 0.35
N ILE A 152 8.56 7.89 -0.56
CA ILE A 152 9.46 6.95 -1.26
C ILE A 152 10.55 7.70 -2.02
N LEU A 153 10.18 8.72 -2.81
CA LEU A 153 11.13 9.53 -3.58
C LEU A 153 12.15 10.23 -2.68
N PHE A 154 11.67 10.84 -1.59
CA PHE A 154 12.53 11.49 -0.61
C PHE A 154 13.51 10.51 0.04
N LEU A 155 13.04 9.33 0.47
CA LEU A 155 13.90 8.32 1.09
C LEU A 155 14.96 7.81 0.12
N TYR A 156 14.57 7.48 -1.12
CA TYR A 156 15.54 7.02 -2.13
C TYR A 156 16.56 8.10 -2.50
N TRP A 157 16.13 9.36 -2.59
CA TRP A 157 17.05 10.49 -2.77
C TRP A 157 18.10 10.56 -1.64
N ARG A 158 17.65 10.42 -0.39
CA ARG A 158 18.55 10.42 0.78
C ARG A 158 19.50 9.21 0.79
N ILE A 159 19.02 8.02 0.42
CA ILE A 159 19.84 6.81 0.26
C ILE A 159 20.92 7.05 -0.80
N PHE A 160 20.55 7.59 -1.95
CA PHE A 160 21.48 7.90 -3.05
C PHE A 160 22.58 8.86 -2.60
N LEU A 161 22.23 9.94 -1.88
CA LEU A 161 23.20 10.87 -1.34
C LEU A 161 24.15 10.22 -0.32
N ALA A 162 23.63 9.36 0.57
CA ALA A 162 24.45 8.64 1.55
C ALA A 162 25.44 7.67 0.87
N ALA A 163 24.97 6.93 -0.14
CA ALA A 163 25.81 6.04 -0.94
C ALA A 163 26.92 6.81 -1.67
N ARG A 164 26.58 7.93 -2.32
CA ARG A 164 27.55 8.77 -3.04
C ARG A 164 28.63 9.33 -2.12
N LYS A 165 28.27 9.76 -0.89
CA LYS A 165 29.24 10.20 0.13
C LYS A 165 30.19 9.08 0.55
N ARG A 166 29.70 7.85 0.72
CA ARG A 166 30.54 6.69 1.07
C ARG A 166 31.53 6.33 -0.04
N ILE A 167 31.10 6.36 -1.30
CA ILE A 167 31.97 6.10 -2.46
C ILE A 167 33.09 7.14 -2.55
N ARG A 168 32.76 8.43 -2.41
CA ARG A 168 33.78 9.51 -2.43
C ARG A 168 34.84 9.36 -1.33
N ARG A 169 34.43 9.01 -0.10
CA ARG A 169 35.40 8.76 0.99
C ARG A 169 36.32 7.57 0.70
N ARG A 170 35.80 6.50 0.08
CA ARG A 170 36.61 5.33 -0.29
C ARG A 170 37.62 5.61 -1.42
N GLN A 171 37.39 6.63 -2.25
CA GLN A 171 38.35 7.03 -3.29
C GLN A 171 39.47 7.94 -2.78
N GLN A 172 39.36 8.45 -1.54
CA GLN A 172 40.35 9.34 -0.91
C GLN A 172 41.29 8.60 0.07
N VAL A 173 41.08 7.30 0.27
CA VAL A 173 41.91 6.39 1.06
C VAL A 173 42.62 5.46 0.09
#